data_AF-A0A161QCZ1-F1
#
_entry.id   AF-A0A161QCZ1-F1
#
_cell.length_a   1.000
_cell.length_b   1.000
_cell.length_c   1.000
_cell.angle_alpha   90.00
_cell.angle_beta   90.00
_cell.angle_gamma   90.00
#
_symmetry.space_group_name_H-M   'P 1'
#
loop_
_entity.id
_entity.type
_entity.pdbx_description
1 polymer ?
#
loop_
_entity_poly.entity_id
_entity_poly.type
_entity_poly.pdbx_seq_one_letter_code
_entity_poly.pdbx_strand_id
1 'polypeptide(L)'
;MEKIKIKPAKAHEQQIENEEVLKEIEDVQLYFDQNNLPLKDHSINYVVLRGLYEPIDKTMMLVGVFVNNSHSTITALQGSMQISLRENSEVTFPKMDFKFPPEFLGELHHNEGFIVHVKVPTQGLESEKRVYQTTELLGKIEDIQIIKVDNN
;
A
#
# COMPACT_ATOMS: atom_id res chain seq x y z
N MET A 1 21.59 -0.71 4.26
CA MET A 1 20.31 -0.87 3.54
C MET A 1 20.01 0.45 2.89
N GLU A 2 19.72 0.45 1.60
CA GLU A 2 19.24 1.66 0.94
C GLU A 2 17.89 2.05 1.55
N LYS A 3 17.69 3.35 1.81
CA LYS A 3 16.48 3.85 2.44
C LYS A 3 15.33 3.83 1.43
N ILE A 4 14.17 3.35 1.85
CA ILE A 4 12.95 3.46 1.05
C ILE A 4 12.50 4.93 1.07
N LYS A 5 12.30 5.53 -0.11
CA LYS A 5 11.77 6.88 -0.24
C LYS A 5 10.27 6.82 -0.54
N ILE A 6 9.47 7.40 0.34
CA ILE A 6 8.01 7.47 0.20
C ILE A 6 7.63 8.74 -0.57
N LYS A 7 6.71 8.59 -1.52
CA LYS A 7 6.20 9.71 -2.32
C LYS A 7 4.73 9.51 -2.67
N PRO A 8 3.99 10.58 -3.01
CA PRO A 8 2.67 10.42 -3.59
C PRO A 8 2.76 9.80 -4.99
N ALA A 9 1.70 9.13 -5.44
CA ALA A 9 1.57 8.76 -6.83
C ALA A 9 1.47 10.02 -7.72
N LYS A 10 1.85 9.94 -8.99
CA LYS A 10 1.82 11.08 -9.93
C LYS A 10 0.48 11.80 -9.99
N ALA A 11 -0.63 11.05 -10.01
CA ALA A 11 -1.97 11.64 -10.00
C ALA A 11 -2.29 12.47 -8.74
N HIS A 12 -1.51 12.32 -7.68
CA HIS A 12 -1.69 13.00 -6.39
C HIS A 12 -0.52 13.94 -6.05
N GLU A 13 0.43 14.19 -6.96
CA GLU A 13 1.56 15.10 -6.71
C GLU A 13 1.11 16.51 -6.34
N GLN A 14 0.02 17.02 -6.94
CA GLN A 14 -0.53 18.33 -6.63
C GLN A 14 -1.08 18.42 -5.19
N GLN A 15 -1.36 17.29 -4.55
CA GLN A 15 -1.84 17.27 -3.16
C GLN A 15 -0.71 17.46 -2.15
N ILE A 16 0.56 17.49 -2.58
CA ILE A 16 1.70 17.73 -1.69
C ILE A 16 1.71 19.17 -1.12
N GLU A 17 0.92 20.07 -1.69
CA GLU A 17 0.70 21.41 -1.13
C GLU A 17 -0.23 21.39 0.09
N ASN A 18 -0.93 20.26 0.34
CA ASN A 18 -1.76 20.07 1.52
C ASN A 18 -0.90 19.58 2.70
N GLU A 19 -0.91 20.34 3.80
CA GLU A 19 -0.17 20.04 5.03
C GLU A 19 -0.53 18.66 5.63
N GLU A 20 -1.78 18.22 5.51
CA GLU A 20 -2.20 16.91 6.01
C GLU A 20 -1.56 15.76 5.22
N VAL A 21 -1.42 15.93 3.90
CA VAL A 21 -0.81 14.94 3.00
C VAL A 21 0.70 14.89 3.23
N LEU A 22 1.34 16.05 3.39
CA LEU A 22 2.76 16.12 3.76
C LEU A 22 3.03 15.39 5.07
N LYS A 23 2.22 15.65 6.09
CA LYS A 23 2.34 15.00 7.39
C LYS A 23 2.15 13.48 7.28
N GLU A 24 1.17 13.01 6.49
CA GLU A 24 1.01 11.58 6.26
C GLU A 24 2.26 10.97 5.59
N ILE A 25 2.81 11.62 4.57
CA ILE A 25 4.04 11.16 3.91
C ILE A 25 5.21 11.11 4.90
N GLU A 26 5.39 12.13 5.73
CA GLU A 26 6.43 12.20 6.75
C GLU A 26 6.29 11.10 7.82
N ASP A 27 5.07 10.89 8.32
CA ASP A 27 4.77 9.83 9.30
C ASP A 27 5.07 8.44 8.71
N VAL A 28 4.69 8.21 7.44
CA VAL A 28 4.98 6.96 6.74
C VAL A 28 6.47 6.80 6.47
N GLN A 29 7.16 7.86 6.06
CA GLN A 29 8.62 7.85 5.87
C GLN A 29 9.33 7.50 7.19
N LEU A 30 8.92 8.11 8.30
CA LEU A 30 9.48 7.82 9.62
C LEU A 30 9.27 6.36 10.01
N TYR A 31 8.09 5.80 9.73
CA TYR A 31 7.82 4.38 9.96
C TYR A 31 8.80 3.49 9.19
N PHE A 32 9.03 3.75 7.91
CA PHE A 32 9.98 2.98 7.08
C PHE A 32 11.44 3.16 7.53
N ASP A 33 11.81 4.36 8.01
CA ASP A 33 13.15 4.64 8.51
C ASP A 33 13.45 3.94 9.85
N GLN A 34 12.43 3.75 10.70
CA GLN A 34 12.57 3.16 12.04
C GLN A 34 12.39 1.64 12.05
N ASN A 35 11.69 1.07 11.07
CA ASN A 35 11.34 -0.35 11.06
C ASN A 35 12.11 -1.11 9.97
N ASN A 36 12.78 -2.19 10.36
CA ASN A 36 13.41 -3.09 9.41
C ASN A 36 12.37 -4.04 8.82
N LEU A 37 11.74 -3.61 7.72
CA LEU A 37 10.68 -4.38 7.06
C LEU A 37 11.28 -5.51 6.21
N PRO A 38 10.72 -6.74 6.26
CA PRO A 38 11.21 -7.88 5.48
C PRO A 38 10.73 -7.79 4.02
N LEU A 39 11.21 -6.78 3.29
CA LEU A 39 10.89 -6.57 1.88
C LEU A 39 11.58 -7.64 1.02
N LYS A 40 10.82 -8.24 0.12
CA LYS A 40 11.35 -9.23 -0.83
C LYS A 40 12.14 -8.52 -1.92
N ASP A 41 13.34 -9.00 -2.13
CA ASP A 41 14.20 -8.55 -3.21
C ASP A 41 13.64 -8.97 -4.59
N HIS A 42 14.01 -8.25 -5.65
CA HIS A 42 13.55 -8.48 -7.02
C HIS A 42 12.01 -8.50 -7.18
N SER A 43 11.29 -7.72 -6.36
CA SER A 43 9.82 -7.73 -6.36
C SER A 43 9.20 -6.38 -6.07
N ILE A 44 7.90 -6.27 -6.35
CA ILE A 44 7.05 -5.24 -5.74
C ILE A 44 6.53 -5.80 -4.42
N ASN A 45 6.64 -5.00 -3.36
CA ASN A 45 6.15 -5.31 -2.03
C ASN A 45 4.92 -4.47 -1.72
N TYR A 46 4.05 -4.96 -0.84
CA TYR A 46 2.93 -4.19 -0.30
C TYR A 46 2.94 -4.27 1.22
N VAL A 47 2.97 -3.12 1.87
CA VAL A 47 3.01 -2.97 3.33
C VAL A 47 1.71 -2.31 3.78
N VAL A 48 0.91 -3.02 4.59
CA VAL A 48 -0.32 -2.47 5.17
C VAL A 48 0.03 -1.75 6.46
N LEU A 49 -0.24 -0.45 6.55
CA LEU A 49 0.11 0.36 7.70
C LEU A 49 -0.99 0.38 8.75
N ARG A 50 -2.24 0.60 8.32
CA ARG A 50 -3.40 0.64 9.22
C ARG A 50 -4.68 0.37 8.45
N GLY A 51 -5.71 -0.04 9.18
CA GLY A 51 -7.07 -0.20 8.66
C GLY A 51 -8.07 0.50 9.57
N LEU A 52 -8.86 1.41 9.02
CA LEU A 52 -9.99 2.02 9.72
C LEU A 52 -11.27 1.30 9.31
N TYR A 53 -11.86 0.55 10.23
CA TYR A 53 -13.12 -0.13 9.99
C TYR A 53 -14.32 0.78 10.26
N GLU A 54 -15.24 0.83 9.30
CA GLU A 54 -16.52 1.53 9.39
C GLU A 54 -17.67 0.50 9.40
N PRO A 55 -18.30 0.26 10.57
CA PRO A 55 -19.31 -0.80 10.73
C PRO A 55 -20.60 -0.56 9.95
N ILE A 56 -20.97 0.71 9.71
CA ILE A 56 -22.19 1.04 8.96
C ILE A 56 -22.06 0.56 7.51
N ASP A 57 -20.91 0.84 6.89
CA ASP A 57 -20.63 0.45 5.50
C ASP A 57 -20.12 -0.99 5.38
N LYS A 58 -19.76 -1.63 6.50
CA LYS A 58 -19.04 -2.91 6.56
C LYS A 58 -17.80 -2.90 5.67
N THR A 59 -17.03 -1.82 5.78
CA THR A 59 -15.82 -1.62 4.97
C THR A 59 -14.66 -1.19 5.84
N MET A 60 -13.45 -1.53 5.40
CA MET A 60 -12.21 -1.09 6.02
C MET A 60 -11.46 -0.21 5.03
N MET A 61 -11.17 1.02 5.44
CA MET A 61 -10.24 1.88 4.72
C MET A 61 -8.82 1.51 5.12
N LEU A 62 -8.08 0.89 4.21
CA LEU A 62 -6.69 0.51 4.41
C LEU A 62 -5.78 1.63 3.92
N VAL A 63 -4.77 1.94 4.72
CA VAL A 63 -3.61 2.73 4.28
C VAL A 63 -2.47 1.75 4.07
N GLY A 64 -1.92 1.71 2.87
CA GLY A 64 -0.80 0.84 2.55
C GLY A 64 0.20 1.50 1.61
N VAL A 65 1.37 0.88 1.49
CA VAL A 65 2.46 1.36 0.66
C VAL A 65 2.90 0.24 -0.27
N PHE A 66 2.91 0.53 -1.57
CA PHE A 66 3.61 -0.30 -2.54
C PHE A 66 5.07 0.14 -2.61
N VAL A 67 6.01 -0.80 -2.54
CA VAL A 67 7.46 -0.52 -2.58
C VAL A 67 8.11 -1.27 -3.72
N ASN A 68 8.91 -0.56 -4.51
CA ASN A 68 9.62 -1.15 -5.64
C ASN A 68 11.02 -1.63 -5.26
N ASN A 69 11.18 -2.94 -5.07
CA ASN A 69 12.46 -3.61 -4.91
C ASN A 69 12.83 -4.45 -6.15
N SER A 70 12.29 -4.11 -7.33
CA SER A 70 12.49 -4.87 -8.56
C SER A 70 13.81 -4.57 -9.29
N HIS A 71 14.65 -3.67 -8.76
CA HIS A 71 15.89 -3.18 -9.39
C HIS A 71 15.66 -2.57 -10.77
N SER A 72 14.45 -2.07 -11.04
CA SER A 72 14.08 -1.43 -12.30
C SER A 72 13.07 -0.32 -12.01
N THR A 73 13.10 0.77 -12.78
CA THR A 73 12.02 1.75 -12.75
C THR A 73 10.77 1.16 -13.41
N ILE A 74 9.62 1.30 -12.76
CA ILE A 74 8.33 0.87 -13.31
C ILE A 74 7.43 2.07 -13.58
N THR A 75 6.57 1.95 -14.57
CA THR A 75 5.57 2.98 -14.91
C THR A 75 4.14 2.49 -14.76
N ALA A 76 3.91 1.19 -14.76
CA ALA A 76 2.60 0.63 -14.46
C ALA A 76 2.72 -0.56 -13.53
N LEU A 77 1.69 -0.75 -12.71
CA LEU A 77 1.57 -1.85 -11.76
C LEU A 77 0.13 -2.33 -11.73
N GLN A 78 -0.08 -3.62 -11.98
CA GLN A 78 -1.38 -4.26 -11.80
C GLN A 78 -1.22 -5.64 -11.16
N GLY A 79 -2.31 -6.14 -10.59
CA GLY A 79 -2.35 -7.46 -9.96
C GLY A 79 -3.54 -7.52 -9.03
N SER A 80 -3.44 -8.41 -8.05
CA SER A 80 -4.49 -8.58 -7.06
C SER A 80 -3.92 -8.49 -5.66
N MET A 81 -4.75 -8.02 -4.73
CA MET A 81 -4.44 -7.95 -3.31
C MET A 81 -5.44 -8.75 -2.50
N GLN A 82 -4.94 -9.38 -1.44
CA GLN A 82 -5.73 -10.05 -0.43
C GLN A 82 -5.30 -9.56 0.95
N ILE A 83 -6.28 -9.28 1.78
CA ILE A 83 -6.10 -8.80 3.15
C ILE A 83 -6.65 -9.84 4.11
N SER A 84 -5.99 -9.98 5.25
CA SER A 84 -6.49 -10.80 6.35
C SER A 84 -6.09 -10.20 7.69
N LEU A 85 -6.80 -10.57 8.75
CA LEU A 85 -6.35 -10.34 10.11
C LEU A 85 -5.42 -11.48 10.54
N ARG A 86 -4.42 -11.17 11.36
CA ARG A 86 -3.47 -12.18 11.85
C ARG A 86 -4.09 -13.12 12.89
N GLU A 87 -4.93 -12.57 13.77
CA GLU A 87 -5.45 -13.29 14.94
C GLU A 87 -6.94 -13.65 14.82
N ASN A 88 -7.60 -13.31 13.70
CA ASN A 88 -9.01 -13.62 13.50
C ASN A 88 -9.28 -14.14 12.08
N SER A 89 -9.43 -15.45 11.95
CA SER A 89 -9.69 -16.15 10.70
C SER A 89 -11.17 -16.16 10.28
N GLU A 90 -12.08 -15.75 11.15
CA GLU A 90 -13.52 -15.69 10.84
C GLU A 90 -13.86 -14.45 9.99
N VAL A 91 -13.01 -13.42 10.10
CA VAL A 91 -13.12 -12.21 9.29
C VAL A 91 -12.60 -12.49 7.88
N THR A 92 -13.43 -12.21 6.89
CA THR A 92 -13.06 -12.35 5.49
C THR A 92 -13.03 -11.01 4.77
N PHE A 93 -12.05 -10.88 3.89
CA PHE A 93 -11.93 -9.77 2.93
C PHE A 93 -11.92 -10.39 1.53
N PRO A 94 -12.65 -9.82 0.56
CA PRO A 94 -12.58 -10.29 -0.82
C PRO A 94 -11.19 -10.03 -1.41
N LYS A 95 -10.76 -10.90 -2.34
CA LYS A 95 -9.64 -10.60 -3.24
C LYS A 95 -10.05 -9.43 -4.13
N MET A 96 -9.16 -8.45 -4.29
CA MET A 96 -9.42 -7.26 -5.10
C MET A 96 -8.33 -7.09 -6.14
N ASP A 97 -8.73 -6.71 -7.34
CA ASP A 97 -7.77 -6.34 -8.39
C ASP A 97 -7.46 -4.85 -8.29
N PHE A 98 -6.19 -4.51 -8.54
CA PHE A 98 -5.75 -3.13 -8.66
C PHE A 98 -5.05 -2.91 -10.00
N LYS A 99 -5.16 -1.69 -10.50
CA LYS A 99 -4.46 -1.24 -11.69
C LYS A 99 -4.02 0.20 -11.50
N PHE A 100 -2.72 0.40 -11.50
CA PHE A 100 -2.06 1.69 -11.45
C PHE A 100 -1.40 1.92 -12.81
N PRO A 101 -2.10 2.57 -13.75
CA PRO A 101 -1.55 2.86 -15.07
C PRO A 101 -0.52 4.02 -14.99
N PRO A 102 0.27 4.26 -16.06
CA PRO A 102 1.33 5.28 -16.05
C PRO A 102 0.90 6.69 -15.69
N GLU A 103 -0.31 7.09 -16.07
CA GLU A 103 -0.89 8.37 -15.72
C GLU A 103 -1.17 8.51 -14.21
N PHE A 104 -1.43 7.39 -13.53
CA PHE A 104 -1.66 7.37 -12.09
C PHE A 104 -0.33 7.27 -11.33
N LEU A 105 0.48 6.27 -11.68
CA LEU A 105 1.70 5.93 -10.93
C LEU A 105 2.83 6.94 -11.20
N GLY A 106 3.00 7.35 -12.45
CA GLY A 106 4.22 7.99 -12.92
C GLY A 106 5.38 6.99 -12.98
N GLU A 107 6.59 7.45 -12.67
CA GLU A 107 7.75 6.57 -12.56
C GLU A 107 7.95 6.20 -11.08
N LEU A 108 8.14 4.92 -10.80
CA LEU A 108 8.49 4.43 -9.47
C LEU A 108 9.87 3.76 -9.55
N HIS A 109 10.90 4.42 -9.03
CA HIS A 109 12.27 3.93 -9.07
C HIS A 109 12.51 2.80 -8.06
N HIS A 110 13.65 2.13 -8.19
CA HIS A 110 14.11 1.21 -7.15
C HIS A 110 14.20 1.94 -5.80
N ASN A 111 13.73 1.28 -4.74
CA ASN A 111 13.63 1.79 -3.38
C ASN A 111 12.73 3.02 -3.22
N GLU A 112 11.83 3.26 -4.17
CA GLU A 112 10.71 4.17 -3.97
C GLU A 112 9.45 3.39 -3.60
N GLY A 113 8.61 4.01 -2.78
CA GLY A 113 7.26 3.54 -2.48
C GLY A 113 6.23 4.64 -2.58
N PHE A 114 4.98 4.24 -2.83
CA PHE A 114 3.85 5.17 -2.87
C PHE A 114 2.71 4.73 -1.98
N ILE A 115 2.07 5.71 -1.35
CA ILE A 115 0.95 5.51 -0.43
C ILE A 115 -0.34 5.35 -1.23
N VAL A 116 -1.19 4.42 -0.79
CA VAL A 116 -2.54 4.22 -1.31
C VAL A 116 -3.53 4.06 -0.17
N HIS A 117 -4.73 4.63 -0.38
CA HIS A 117 -5.90 4.39 0.45
C HIS A 117 -6.87 3.50 -0.32
N VAL A 118 -7.20 2.33 0.23
CA VAL A 118 -8.05 1.35 -0.44
C VAL A 118 -9.22 0.98 0.47
N LYS A 119 -10.44 1.19 -0.01
CA LYS A 119 -11.67 0.78 0.69
C LYS A 119 -11.97 -0.69 0.36
N VAL A 120 -11.97 -1.55 1.37
CA VAL A 120 -12.17 -3.00 1.22
C VAL A 120 -13.45 -3.41 1.93
N PRO A 121 -14.36 -4.16 1.29
CA PRO A 121 -15.50 -4.76 1.98
C PRO A 121 -15.03 -5.78 3.01
N THR A 122 -15.75 -5.93 4.12
CA THR A 122 -15.43 -6.92 5.15
C THR A 122 -16.67 -7.71 5.55
N GLN A 123 -16.46 -8.96 5.97
CA GLN A 123 -17.50 -9.79 6.59
C GLN A 123 -16.95 -10.37 7.89
N GLY A 124 -17.82 -10.50 8.91
CA GLY A 124 -17.45 -11.07 10.21
C GLY A 124 -16.81 -10.09 11.20
N LEU A 125 -16.58 -8.82 10.84
CA LEU A 125 -16.16 -7.79 11.78
C LEU A 125 -17.35 -7.30 12.62
N GLU A 126 -17.16 -7.24 13.94
CA GLU A 126 -18.16 -6.78 14.91
C GLU A 126 -18.53 -5.30 14.73
N SER A 127 -19.53 -4.84 15.46
CA SER A 127 -20.25 -3.58 15.24
C SER A 127 -19.50 -2.30 15.62
N GLU A 128 -18.30 -2.38 16.19
CA GLU A 128 -17.59 -1.21 16.69
C GLU A 128 -16.59 -0.65 15.69
N LYS A 129 -16.60 0.68 15.56
CA LYS A 129 -15.60 1.42 14.80
C LYS A 129 -14.25 1.27 15.49
N ARG A 130 -13.25 0.78 14.74
CA ARG A 130 -11.92 0.48 15.27
C ARG A 130 -10.83 0.75 14.24
N VAL A 131 -9.66 1.15 14.74
CA VAL A 131 -8.40 1.19 13.98
C VAL A 131 -7.62 -0.10 14.24
N TYR A 132 -7.21 -0.76 13.17
CA TYR A 132 -6.33 -1.92 13.15
C TYR A 132 -4.92 -1.47 12.78
N GLN A 133 -3.93 -1.90 13.55
CA GLN A 133 -2.52 -1.56 13.36
C GLN A 133 -1.83 -2.50 12.37
N THR A 134 -0.64 -2.12 11.89
CA THR A 134 0.19 -2.95 10.99
C THR A 134 0.43 -4.36 11.52
N THR A 135 0.56 -4.50 12.83
CA THR A 135 0.81 -5.78 13.51
C THR A 135 -0.39 -6.72 13.48
N GLU A 136 -1.60 -6.22 13.24
CA GLU A 136 -2.83 -7.00 13.24
C GLU A 136 -3.27 -7.38 11.83
N LEU A 137 -2.77 -6.66 10.83
CA LEU A 137 -3.11 -6.82 9.42
C LEU A 137 -2.02 -7.60 8.68
N LEU A 138 -2.45 -8.34 7.66
CA LEU A 138 -1.58 -8.96 6.69
C LEU A 138 -2.08 -8.63 5.29
N GLY A 139 -1.20 -8.06 4.48
CA GLY A 139 -1.44 -7.82 3.07
C GLY A 139 -0.61 -8.77 2.22
N LYS A 140 -1.25 -9.40 1.25
CA LYS A 140 -0.60 -10.22 0.23
C LYS A 140 -0.98 -9.66 -1.14
N ILE A 141 0.01 -9.60 -2.02
CA ILE A 141 -0.20 -9.29 -3.42
C ILE A 141 0.19 -10.47 -4.29
N GLU A 142 -0.57 -10.67 -5.36
CA GLU A 142 -0.48 -11.81 -6.27
C GLU A 142 -0.64 -11.32 -7.71
N ASP A 143 -0.28 -12.18 -8.67
CA ASP A 143 -0.53 -11.95 -10.09
C ASP A 143 0.04 -10.61 -10.60
N ILE A 144 1.17 -10.19 -10.01
CA ILE A 144 1.81 -8.90 -10.27
C ILE A 144 2.33 -8.83 -11.70
N GLN A 145 1.91 -7.79 -12.40
CA GLN A 145 2.42 -7.40 -13.71
C GLN A 145 2.88 -5.95 -13.65
N ILE A 146 4.06 -5.69 -14.21
CA ILE A 146 4.67 -4.36 -14.24
C ILE A 146 5.06 -4.01 -15.67
N ILE A 147 5.02 -2.71 -15.98
CA ILE A 147 5.66 -2.16 -17.17
C ILE A 147 6.94 -1.47 -16.70
N LYS A 148 8.09 -1.94 -17.20
CA LYS A 148 9.39 -1.37 -16.91
C LYS A 148 9.71 -0.23 -17.87
N VAL A 149 10.51 0.72 -17.41
CA VAL A 149 11.20 1.64 -18.33
C VAL A 149 12.42 0.90 -18.85
N ASP A 150 12.48 0.65 -20.15
CA ASP A 150 13.68 0.13 -20.78
C ASP A 150 14.73 1.24 -20.75
N ASN A 151 15.82 1.02 -20.02
CA ASN A 151 17.02 1.83 -20.14
C ASN A 151 17.69 1.44 -21.47
N ASN A 152 17.44 2.23 -22.52
CA ASN A 152 18.26 2.19 -23.74
C ASN A 152 19.72 2.58 -23.42
#